data_AF-A0A8T4MY52-F1
#
_entry.id   AF-A0A8T4MY52-F1
#
_cell.length_a   1.000
_cell.length_b   1.000
_cell.length_c   1.000
_cell.angle_alpha   90.00
_cell.angle_beta   90.00
_cell.angle_gamma   90.00
#
_symmetry.space_group_name_H-M   'P 1'
#
loop_
_entity.id
_entity.type
_entity.pdbx_description
1 polymer ?
#
loop_
_entity_poly.entity_id
_entity_poly.type
_entity_poly.pdbx_seq_one_letter_code
_entity_poly.pdbx_strand_id
1 'polypeptide(L)'
;MDKCVFCNYNGDKKIRETDNTFTLSKTTGQTAVFLVTVVFEHAPNSTCYFLPHVINMWNSDILSNPYLLVGHCLVIPIEHYECLDEIPNNICIELFFETRNVARLLRERLGASGIDIRHNFRPFLRESQYKVNHLHFHVIPRELDDELYQKSMKHEVGVFKDFNSGLLNDLKRKLT
;
A
#
# COMPACT_ATOMS: atom_id res chain seq x y z
N MET A 1 6.76 18.21 -7.80
CA MET A 1 7.51 17.35 -6.85
C MET A 1 7.60 17.95 -5.44
N ASP A 2 7.84 19.26 -5.28
CA ASP A 2 8.09 19.93 -3.98
C ASP A 2 7.04 19.77 -2.86
N LYS A 3 5.88 19.16 -3.13
CA LYS A 3 4.79 18.96 -2.14
C LYS A 3 4.47 17.50 -1.81
N CYS A 4 5.11 16.52 -2.47
CA CYS A 4 4.81 15.12 -2.17
C CYS A 4 5.50 14.68 -0.87
N VAL A 5 4.71 14.29 0.12
CA VAL A 5 5.21 13.83 1.43
C VAL A 5 6.07 12.57 1.33
N PHE A 6 5.80 11.67 0.37
CA PHE A 6 6.59 10.45 0.17
C PHE A 6 7.91 10.73 -0.55
N CYS A 7 7.91 11.60 -1.56
CA CYS A 7 9.15 11.99 -2.25
C CYS A 7 10.11 12.74 -1.33
N ASN A 8 9.56 13.62 -0.49
CA ASN A 8 10.30 14.46 0.45
C ASN A 8 10.60 13.76 1.79
N TYR A 9 10.33 12.47 1.90
CA TYR A 9 10.63 11.72 3.11
C TYR A 9 12.15 11.60 3.30
N ASN A 10 12.65 12.24 4.36
CA ASN A 10 14.07 12.34 4.70
C ASN A 10 14.55 11.29 5.72
N GLY A 11 13.69 10.35 6.13
CA GLY A 11 14.10 9.23 6.99
C GLY A 11 14.94 8.21 6.24
N ASP A 12 15.59 7.30 6.98
CA ASP A 12 16.45 6.26 6.39
C ASP A 12 15.65 5.36 5.43
N LYS A 13 15.87 5.52 4.13
CA LYS A 13 15.37 4.60 3.10
C LYS A 13 16.29 3.37 3.13
N LYS A 14 15.80 2.23 3.63
CA LYS A 14 16.59 1.01 3.77
C LYS A 14 16.49 0.10 2.53
N ILE A 15 17.65 -0.24 1.97
CA ILE A 15 17.85 -1.11 0.82
C ILE A 15 18.16 -2.52 1.31
N ARG A 16 17.60 -3.57 0.68
CA ARG A 16 18.11 -4.94 0.90
C ARG A 16 18.98 -5.37 -0.27
N GLU A 17 20.18 -5.84 0.05
CA GLU A 17 21.15 -6.30 -0.93
C GLU A 17 21.20 -7.84 -1.06
N THR A 18 20.91 -8.63 0.00
CA THR A 18 20.88 -10.11 -0.07
C THR A 18 19.99 -10.75 1.01
N ASP A 19 19.81 -12.08 0.96
CA ASP A 19 18.87 -12.84 1.78
C ASP A 19 19.05 -12.68 3.30
N ASN A 20 20.26 -12.40 3.81
CA ASN A 20 20.58 -12.55 5.24
C ASN A 20 21.44 -11.45 5.91
N THR A 21 21.72 -10.29 5.29
CA THR A 21 22.46 -9.19 5.95
C THR A 21 21.91 -7.81 5.62
N PHE A 22 21.94 -6.90 6.60
CA PHE A 22 21.58 -5.47 6.46
C PHE A 22 22.82 -4.61 6.63
N THR A 23 23.01 -3.59 5.78
CA THR A 23 23.98 -2.51 5.99
C THR A 23 23.25 -1.17 5.89
N LEU A 24 23.46 -0.27 6.86
CA LEU A 24 22.98 1.12 6.79
C LEU A 24 23.88 1.88 5.81
N SER A 25 23.38 2.23 4.63
CA SER A 25 24.10 3.13 3.72
C SER A 25 23.23 4.32 3.31
N LYS A 26 23.79 5.51 3.48
CA LYS A 26 23.38 6.73 2.77
C LYS A 26 24.06 6.68 1.40
N THR A 27 23.32 6.72 0.29
CA THR A 27 23.96 7.06 -0.99
C THR A 27 23.04 7.78 -1.96
N THR A 28 23.60 8.88 -2.44
CA THR A 28 23.23 9.69 -3.59
C THR A 28 23.48 8.94 -4.90
N GLY A 29 22.49 8.95 -5.81
CA GLY A 29 22.69 8.67 -7.24
C GLY A 29 22.46 7.21 -7.69
N GLN A 30 21.49 7.07 -8.60
CA GLN A 30 21.20 5.97 -9.53
C GLN A 30 20.77 4.59 -8.99
N THR A 31 19.58 4.18 -9.45
CA THR A 31 19.00 2.81 -9.45
C THR A 31 19.17 2.04 -8.14
N ALA A 32 18.27 2.29 -7.20
CA ALA A 32 18.36 1.71 -5.86
C ALA A 32 17.16 0.80 -5.57
N VAL A 33 17.51 -0.37 -5.03
CA VAL A 33 16.66 -1.50 -4.64
C VAL A 33 16.16 -1.26 -3.21
N PHE A 34 14.88 -1.31 -2.81
CA PHE A 34 14.49 -1.09 -1.40
C PHE A 34 13.61 -2.21 -0.83
N LEU A 35 13.90 -2.66 0.39
CA LEU A 35 13.13 -3.66 1.13
C LEU A 35 13.19 -3.30 2.60
N VAL A 36 12.05 -3.41 3.29
CA VAL A 36 12.00 -3.28 4.74
C VAL A 36 11.33 -4.46 5.46
N THR A 37 11.90 -4.79 6.63
CA THR A 37 11.61 -5.93 7.50
C THR A 37 10.88 -5.54 8.77
N VAL A 38 10.01 -6.47 9.18
CA VAL A 38 9.09 -6.40 10.30
C VAL A 38 9.62 -7.17 11.51
N VAL A 39 9.74 -6.51 12.66
CA VAL A 39 10.01 -7.17 13.94
C VAL A 39 8.75 -7.06 14.80
N PHE A 40 8.19 -8.20 15.22
CA PHE A 40 7.24 -8.29 16.31
C PHE A 40 7.99 -8.80 17.55
N GLU A 41 7.82 -8.14 18.71
CA GLU A 41 8.49 -8.49 19.96
C GLU A 41 8.15 -9.90 20.52
N HIS A 42 7.23 -10.66 19.92
CA HIS A 42 6.72 -11.90 20.54
C HIS A 42 6.66 -13.16 19.66
N ALA A 43 7.37 -13.23 18.53
CA ALA A 43 7.43 -14.49 17.78
C ALA A 43 8.75 -14.66 17.00
N PRO A 44 9.72 -15.45 17.52
CA PRO A 44 10.97 -15.71 16.83
C PRO A 44 10.68 -16.54 15.57
N ASN A 45 11.25 -16.13 14.45
CA ASN A 45 11.36 -16.87 13.17
C ASN A 45 10.15 -16.83 12.21
N SER A 46 9.87 -15.68 11.62
CA SER A 46 9.21 -15.66 10.30
C SER A 46 9.68 -14.45 9.47
N THR A 47 10.54 -14.73 8.50
CA THR A 47 11.19 -13.78 7.59
C THR A 47 10.30 -13.55 6.35
N CYS A 48 10.13 -12.30 5.90
CA CYS A 48 9.48 -11.96 4.63
C CYS A 48 10.34 -10.96 3.82
N TYR A 49 10.36 -11.13 2.49
CA TYR A 49 11.35 -10.61 1.52
C TYR A 49 10.69 -9.59 0.56
N PHE A 50 11.43 -8.58 0.05
CA PHE A 50 10.94 -7.54 -0.87
C PHE A 50 11.98 -7.14 -1.94
N LEU A 51 11.49 -6.61 -3.07
CA LEU A 51 12.12 -6.31 -4.37
C LEU A 51 12.47 -4.82 -4.62
N PRO A 52 13.33 -4.52 -5.61
CA PRO A 52 13.99 -3.23 -5.78
C PRO A 52 13.18 -1.93 -5.78
N HIS A 53 11.96 -1.89 -6.27
CA HIS A 53 11.33 -0.61 -6.57
C HIS A 53 10.34 -0.10 -5.52
N VAL A 54 10.28 -0.76 -4.35
CA VAL A 54 9.18 -0.57 -3.39
C VAL A 54 9.71 -0.27 -2.00
N ILE A 55 9.33 0.87 -1.43
CA ILE A 55 9.61 1.16 -0.03
C ILE A 55 8.53 0.49 0.83
N ASN A 56 8.99 -0.32 1.77
CA ASN A 56 8.27 -0.64 3.00
C ASN A 56 8.92 0.24 4.09
N MET A 57 8.30 0.64 5.19
CA MET A 57 8.94 1.52 6.18
C MET A 57 8.90 0.80 7.52
N TRP A 58 10.00 0.61 8.29
CA TRP A 58 9.96 -0.11 9.58
C TRP A 58 10.72 0.60 10.70
N ASN A 59 9.97 1.47 11.40
CA ASN A 59 10.10 1.99 12.77
C ASN A 59 8.77 2.73 13.07
N SER A 60 8.63 3.72 13.95
CA SER A 60 7.36 4.46 14.15
C SER A 60 6.69 5.07 12.89
N ASP A 61 7.28 4.88 11.71
CA ASP A 61 7.02 5.51 10.42
C ASP A 61 6.40 4.57 9.35
N ILE A 62 5.99 3.33 9.70
CA ILE A 62 5.41 2.27 8.79
C ILE A 62 3.94 2.38 8.62
N LEU A 63 3.32 2.59 9.78
CA LEU A 63 1.90 2.53 9.91
C LEU A 63 1.45 3.79 9.26
N SER A 64 0.45 3.65 8.39
CA SER A 64 -0.21 4.82 7.83
C SER A 64 -0.53 5.74 8.99
N ASN A 65 0.01 6.95 8.96
CA ASN A 65 -0.32 7.95 9.96
C ASN A 65 -0.87 9.16 9.21
N PRO A 66 -2.18 9.41 9.29
CA PRO A 66 -3.18 8.70 10.10
C PRO A 66 -3.50 7.28 9.59
N TYR A 67 -3.92 6.37 10.48
CA TYR A 67 -4.36 5.00 10.12
C TYR A 67 -5.89 4.86 10.10
N LEU A 68 -6.38 3.81 9.44
CA LEU A 68 -7.80 3.43 9.43
C LEU A 68 -8.09 2.38 10.50
N LEU A 69 -7.22 1.38 10.63
CA LEU A 69 -7.24 0.34 11.66
C LEU A 69 -5.81 0.04 12.13
N VAL A 70 -5.68 -0.57 13.30
CA VAL A 70 -4.38 -1.01 13.83
C VAL A 70 -3.72 -1.97 12.83
N GLY A 71 -2.44 -1.74 12.53
CA GLY A 71 -1.70 -2.52 11.54
C GLY A 71 -1.90 -2.08 10.08
N HIS A 72 -2.58 -0.95 9.83
CA HIS A 72 -2.67 -0.34 8.51
C HIS A 72 -1.29 0.08 7.99
N CYS A 73 -0.84 -0.56 6.92
CA CYS A 73 0.43 -0.28 6.25
C CYS A 73 0.22 0.31 4.85
N LEU A 74 1.27 0.96 4.32
CA LEU A 74 1.32 1.43 2.94
C LEU A 74 2.41 0.68 2.16
N VAL A 75 2.13 0.36 0.89
CA VAL A 75 3.12 -0.12 -0.09
C VAL A 75 3.21 0.91 -1.22
N ILE A 76 4.42 1.46 -1.42
CA ILE A 76 4.63 2.69 -2.19
C ILE A 76 5.83 2.50 -3.13
N PRO A 77 5.74 2.86 -4.43
CA PRO A 77 6.91 2.92 -5.28
C PRO A 77 7.83 4.05 -4.82
N ILE A 78 9.14 3.83 -4.95
CA ILE A 78 10.15 4.86 -4.61
C ILE A 78 9.99 6.09 -5.49
N GLU A 79 9.85 5.84 -6.79
CA GLU A 79 9.65 6.89 -7.78
C GLU A 79 8.22 7.42 -7.71
N HIS A 80 8.09 8.68 -8.11
CA HIS A 80 6.82 9.37 -8.09
C HIS A 80 5.94 8.95 -9.27
N TYR A 81 4.79 8.38 -8.94
CA TYR A 81 3.70 8.10 -9.86
C TYR A 81 2.40 8.49 -9.15
N GLU A 82 1.39 8.97 -9.85
CA GLU A 82 0.11 9.30 -9.22
C GLU A 82 -0.92 8.18 -9.42
N CYS A 83 -0.83 7.44 -10.52
CA CYS A 83 -1.76 6.37 -10.86
C CYS A 83 -1.06 5.11 -11.40
N LEU A 84 -1.81 4.00 -11.44
CA LEU A 84 -1.34 2.71 -11.96
C LEU A 84 -1.14 2.72 -13.49
N ASP A 85 -1.69 3.68 -14.21
CA ASP A 85 -1.59 3.72 -15.68
C ASP A 85 -0.24 4.33 -16.13
N GLU A 86 0.47 4.99 -15.21
CA GLU A 86 1.76 5.67 -15.46
C GLU A 86 2.96 4.79 -15.11
N ILE A 87 2.76 3.68 -14.40
CA ILE A 87 3.88 2.89 -13.88
C ILE A 87 4.44 1.91 -14.93
N PRO A 88 5.77 1.77 -15.02
CA PRO A 88 6.40 0.69 -15.77
C PRO A 88 5.95 -0.70 -15.29
N ASN A 89 5.80 -1.65 -16.23
CA ASN A 89 5.32 -3.01 -15.94
C ASN A 89 6.14 -3.72 -14.86
N ASN A 90 7.46 -3.56 -14.85
CA ASN A 90 8.32 -4.18 -13.83
C ASN A 90 8.01 -3.64 -12.43
N ILE A 91 7.80 -2.32 -12.29
CA ILE A 91 7.43 -1.70 -11.01
C ILE A 91 6.04 -2.13 -10.57
N CYS A 92 5.09 -2.24 -11.51
CA CYS A 92 3.75 -2.75 -11.23
C CYS A 92 3.80 -4.17 -10.63
N ILE A 93 4.53 -5.07 -11.29
CA ILE A 93 4.70 -6.46 -10.84
C ILE A 93 5.30 -6.49 -9.43
N GLU A 94 6.35 -5.71 -9.17
CA GLU A 94 6.99 -5.63 -7.87
C GLU A 94 6.05 -5.10 -6.78
N LEU A 95 5.31 -4.01 -7.06
CA LEU A 95 4.32 -3.46 -6.12
C LEU A 95 3.28 -4.50 -5.71
N PHE A 96 2.77 -5.31 -6.64
CA PHE A 96 1.80 -6.36 -6.32
C PHE A 96 2.42 -7.51 -5.53
N PHE A 97 3.65 -7.93 -5.84
CA PHE A 97 4.37 -8.93 -5.04
C PHE A 97 4.54 -8.47 -3.59
N GLU A 98 4.91 -7.20 -3.39
CA GLU A 98 5.09 -6.65 -2.05
C GLU A 98 3.81 -6.44 -1.29
N THR A 99 2.77 -5.95 -1.97
CA THR A 99 1.44 -5.84 -1.37
C THR A 99 0.95 -7.20 -0.88
N ARG A 100 1.18 -8.28 -1.64
CA ARG A 100 0.87 -9.65 -1.21
C ARG A 100 1.71 -10.08 -0.01
N ASN A 101 3.01 -9.77 0.02
CA ASN A 101 3.90 -10.13 1.13
C ASN A 101 3.49 -9.43 2.42
N VAL A 102 3.20 -8.13 2.38
CA VAL A 102 2.67 -7.36 3.52
C VAL A 102 1.33 -7.93 3.98
N ALA A 103 0.40 -8.17 3.06
CA ALA A 103 -0.92 -8.71 3.40
C ALA A 103 -0.80 -10.06 4.14
N ARG A 104 0.02 -10.97 3.60
CA ARG A 104 0.25 -12.28 4.24
C ARG A 104 0.83 -12.12 5.63
N LEU A 105 1.84 -11.27 5.78
CA LEU A 105 2.52 -11.06 7.05
C LEU A 105 1.61 -10.42 8.09
N LEU A 106 0.86 -9.37 7.74
CA LEU A 106 -0.10 -8.74 8.65
C LEU A 106 -1.14 -9.77 9.11
N ARG A 107 -1.66 -10.59 8.19
CA ARG A 107 -2.63 -11.63 8.52
C ARG A 107 -2.06 -12.66 9.50
N GLU A 108 -0.88 -13.21 9.20
CA GLU A 108 -0.24 -14.24 10.03
C GLU A 108 0.18 -13.71 11.41
N ARG A 109 0.71 -12.50 11.47
CA ARG A 109 1.33 -11.97 12.69
C ARG A 109 0.37 -11.24 13.61
N LEU A 110 -0.66 -10.61 13.06
CA LEU A 110 -1.71 -9.95 13.83
C LEU A 110 -2.90 -10.87 14.08
N GLY A 111 -2.88 -12.09 13.53
CA GLY A 111 -4.00 -13.03 13.63
C GLY A 111 -5.26 -12.53 12.93
N ALA A 112 -5.13 -11.66 11.92
CA ALA A 112 -6.26 -11.02 11.30
C ALA A 112 -7.12 -12.01 10.49
N SER A 113 -8.45 -11.92 10.59
CA SER A 113 -9.38 -12.76 9.82
C SER A 113 -9.31 -12.49 8.32
N GLY A 114 -8.97 -11.26 7.92
CA GLY A 114 -8.85 -10.87 6.52
C GLY A 114 -7.94 -9.67 6.31
N ILE A 115 -7.70 -9.32 5.04
CA ILE A 115 -6.94 -8.13 4.64
C ILE A 115 -7.71 -7.40 3.54
N ASP A 116 -7.87 -6.09 3.70
CA ASP A 116 -8.23 -5.21 2.60
C ASP A 116 -6.97 -4.64 1.96
N ILE A 117 -6.95 -4.65 0.62
CA ILE A 117 -5.96 -3.92 -0.18
C ILE A 117 -6.71 -2.83 -0.93
N ARG A 118 -6.31 -1.57 -0.77
CA ARG A 118 -6.98 -0.43 -1.42
C ARG A 118 -5.97 0.45 -2.13
N HIS A 119 -6.30 0.82 -3.36
CA HIS A 119 -5.65 1.92 -4.08
C HIS A 119 -6.71 2.97 -4.41
N ASN A 120 -6.38 4.23 -4.18
CA ASN A 120 -7.29 5.34 -4.43
C ASN A 120 -6.61 6.36 -5.35
N PHE A 121 -6.89 6.30 -6.65
CA PHE A 121 -6.60 7.39 -7.57
C PHE A 121 -7.80 8.32 -7.68
N ARG A 122 -7.77 9.45 -6.96
CA ARG A 122 -8.91 10.39 -6.85
C ARG A 122 -8.46 11.84 -7.07
N PRO A 123 -8.00 12.19 -8.29
CA PRO A 123 -7.53 13.54 -8.59
C PRO A 123 -8.62 14.61 -8.39
N PHE A 124 -9.90 14.21 -8.49
CA PHE A 124 -11.07 15.07 -8.28
C PHE A 124 -11.32 15.48 -6.82
N LEU A 125 -10.67 14.84 -5.83
CA LEU A 125 -10.80 15.24 -4.43
C LEU A 125 -9.93 16.45 -4.12
N ARG A 126 -10.41 17.32 -3.23
CA ARG A 126 -9.64 18.46 -2.72
C ARG A 126 -8.46 17.97 -1.87
N GLU A 127 -7.37 18.73 -1.87
CA GLU A 127 -6.20 18.46 -1.02
C GLU A 127 -6.58 18.47 0.46
N SER A 128 -6.06 17.48 1.20
CA SER A 128 -6.26 17.34 2.64
C SER A 128 -5.13 16.51 3.24
N GLN A 129 -5.02 16.48 4.57
CA GLN A 129 -4.06 15.61 5.26
C GLN A 129 -4.30 14.10 5.04
N TYR A 130 -5.46 13.71 4.50
CA TYR A 130 -5.83 12.32 4.20
C TYR A 130 -5.70 11.97 2.71
N LYS A 131 -5.24 12.92 1.88
CA LYS A 131 -5.05 12.74 0.45
C LYS A 131 -3.57 12.95 0.13
N VAL A 132 -2.95 12.00 -0.55
CA VAL A 132 -1.60 12.11 -1.07
C VAL A 132 -1.61 11.79 -2.56
N ASN A 133 -1.13 12.72 -3.38
CA ASN A 133 -0.98 12.54 -4.83
C ASN A 133 0.32 11.78 -5.12
N HIS A 134 0.38 10.52 -4.70
CA HIS A 134 1.45 9.57 -5.01
C HIS A 134 0.85 8.18 -4.85
N LEU A 135 1.11 7.28 -5.78
CA LEU A 135 0.59 5.93 -5.82
C LEU A 135 0.94 5.19 -4.52
N HIS A 136 -0.05 4.74 -3.78
CA HIS A 136 0.15 3.87 -2.64
C HIS A 136 -0.99 2.85 -2.54
N PHE A 137 -0.65 1.66 -2.06
CA PHE A 137 -1.60 0.65 -1.65
C PHE A 137 -1.73 0.68 -0.14
N HIS A 138 -2.94 0.88 0.36
CA HIS A 138 -3.29 0.60 1.74
C HIS A 138 -3.42 -0.91 1.91
N VAL A 139 -2.76 -1.48 2.92
CA VAL A 139 -2.91 -2.89 3.32
C VAL A 139 -3.38 -2.90 4.76
N ILE A 140 -4.63 -3.31 4.96
CA ILE A 140 -5.36 -3.10 6.21
C ILE A 140 -5.85 -4.44 6.73
N PRO A 141 -5.38 -4.90 7.91
CA PRO A 141 -5.95 -6.10 8.54
C PRO A 141 -7.39 -5.82 8.97
N ARG A 142 -8.27 -6.80 8.75
CA ARG A 142 -9.71 -6.68 8.96
C ARG A 142 -10.21 -7.76 9.92
N GLU A 143 -11.22 -7.39 10.69
CA GLU A 143 -12.01 -8.30 11.52
C GLU A 143 -13.50 -8.13 11.21
N LEU A 144 -14.29 -9.14 11.60
CA LEU A 144 -15.74 -9.02 11.54
C LEU A 144 -16.17 -7.80 12.37
N ASP A 145 -17.02 -6.95 11.79
CA ASP A 145 -17.58 -5.77 12.45
C ASP A 145 -16.55 -4.79 13.03
N ASP A 146 -15.35 -4.71 12.44
CA ASP A 146 -14.35 -3.72 12.84
C ASP A 146 -14.85 -2.26 12.69
N GLU A 147 -14.12 -1.34 13.30
CA GLU A 147 -14.50 0.08 13.38
C GLU A 147 -14.73 0.71 12.00
N LEU A 148 -13.93 0.31 11.00
CA LEU A 148 -14.05 0.82 9.63
C LEU A 148 -15.35 0.36 8.98
N TYR A 149 -15.72 -0.90 9.18
CA TYR A 149 -17.03 -1.40 8.75
C TYR A 149 -18.17 -0.68 9.46
N GLN A 150 -18.11 -0.60 10.79
CA GLN A 150 -19.17 -0.05 11.62
C GLN A 150 -19.41 1.45 11.40
N LYS A 151 -18.37 2.22 11.08
CA LYS A 151 -18.49 3.68 10.88
C LYS A 151 -18.71 4.08 9.43
N SER A 152 -18.26 3.28 8.47
CA SER A 152 -18.29 3.68 7.06
C SER A 152 -18.92 2.61 6.17
N MET A 153 -18.36 1.40 6.12
CA MET A 153 -18.68 0.47 5.03
C MET A 153 -20.08 -0.14 5.12
N LYS A 154 -20.67 -0.22 6.32
CA LYS A 154 -22.07 -0.69 6.48
C LYS A 154 -23.08 0.14 5.68
N HIS A 155 -22.74 1.39 5.35
CA HIS A 155 -23.60 2.27 4.57
C HIS A 155 -23.51 2.02 3.06
N GLU A 156 -22.50 1.29 2.58
CA GLU A 156 -22.34 0.95 1.15
C GLU A 156 -23.47 0.04 0.64
N VAL A 157 -24.02 -0.80 1.53
CA VAL A 157 -25.15 -1.70 1.22
C VAL A 157 -26.33 -0.94 0.60
N GLY A 158 -26.59 0.29 1.06
CA GLY A 158 -27.68 1.13 0.54
C GLY A 158 -27.40 1.76 -0.84
N VAL A 159 -26.18 1.66 -1.35
CA VAL A 159 -25.76 2.24 -2.64
C VAL A 159 -25.81 1.22 -3.78
N PHE A 160 -25.76 -0.09 -3.47
CA PHE A 160 -25.83 -1.14 -4.48
C PHE A 160 -27.13 -1.06 -5.29
N LYS A 161 -26.99 -1.23 -6.60
CA LYS A 161 -28.11 -1.26 -7.55
C LYS A 161 -27.94 -2.46 -8.45
N ASP A 162 -29.06 -3.10 -8.79
CA ASP A 162 -29.05 -4.19 -9.75
C ASP A 162 -28.63 -3.70 -11.13
N PHE A 163 -27.85 -4.52 -11.81
CA PHE A 163 -27.36 -4.23 -13.15
C PHE A 163 -28.41 -4.62 -14.20
N ASN A 164 -28.66 -3.75 -15.19
CA ASN A 164 -29.64 -4.00 -16.25
C ASN A 164 -29.01 -4.07 -17.65
N SER A 165 -29.73 -4.71 -18.59
CA SER A 165 -29.23 -4.96 -19.95
C SER A 165 -29.03 -3.68 -20.78
N GLY A 166 -29.82 -2.64 -20.55
CA GLY A 166 -29.65 -1.34 -21.19
C GLY A 166 -28.31 -0.71 -20.83
N LEU A 167 -28.01 -0.67 -19.53
CA LEU A 167 -26.72 -0.18 -19.01
C LEU A 167 -25.54 -1.02 -19.53
N LEU A 168 -25.69 -2.35 -19.61
CA LEU A 168 -24.66 -3.23 -20.17
C LEU A 168 -24.29 -2.86 -21.60
N ASN A 169 -25.30 -2.68 -22.45
CA ASN A 169 -25.09 -2.40 -23.87
C ASN A 169 -24.44 -1.04 -24.06
N ASP A 170 -24.86 -0.04 -23.28
CA ASP A 170 -24.26 1.28 -23.29
C ASP A 170 -22.80 1.27 -22.82
N LEU A 171 -22.46 0.47 -21.81
CA LEU A 171 -21.09 0.31 -21.35
C LEU A 171 -20.22 -0.42 -22.38
N LYS A 172 -20.71 -1.51 -22.97
CA LYS A 172 -19.99 -2.24 -24.04
C LYS A 172 -19.60 -1.29 -25.17
N ARG A 173 -20.55 -0.48 -25.66
CA ARG A 173 -20.29 0.51 -26.72
C ARG A 173 -19.24 1.56 -26.35
N LYS A 174 -19.07 1.88 -25.07
CA LYS A 174 -18.09 2.87 -24.61
C LYS A 174 -16.70 2.28 -24.36
N LEU A 175 -16.61 0.97 -24.13
CA LEU A 175 -15.38 0.28 -23.72
C LEU A 175 -14.71 -0.52 -24.84
N THR A 176 -15.37 -0.66 -26.00
CA THR A 176 -14.85 -1.32 -27.21
C THR A 176 -14.84 -0.35 -28.37
#